data_AF-A0A7L4PFZ9-F1
#
_entry.id   AF-A0A7L4PFZ9-F1
#
_cell.length_a   1.000
_cell.length_b   1.000
_cell.length_c   1.000
_cell.angle_alpha   90.00
_cell.angle_beta   90.00
_cell.angle_gamma   90.00
#
_symmetry.space_group_name_H-M   'P 1'
#
loop_
_entity.id
_entity.type
_entity.pdbx_description
1 polymer ?
#
loop_
_entity_poly.entity_id
_entity_poly.type
_entity_poly.pdbx_seq_one_letter_code
_entity_poly.pdbx_strand_id
1 'polypeptide(L)'
;MDAGEMAEILKSSLGLKDEPVGVVLFKNENDIPADMKEIEKPLSYCNMIQMARQGAISFARPAQHDCKGGASGMGLMECPENIASGNLYFSKLNKCVTPGVGQRIVSNMPRIPAGSIVATLSGPLKELKMTPDVVIFVGSPLQARRITQAVMYRRGGRMDFNTAGIQSFCVDATASPYLKGEVNVSLGCDGSARKSKLADDEVVVGIPFEMMEDICNTLKSRHQGWDKFMRS
;
A
#
# COMPACT_ATOMS: atom_id res chain seq x y z
N MET A 1 -11.31 5.55 17.72
CA MET A 1 -12.05 6.26 16.63
C MET A 1 -12.58 5.23 15.63
N ASP A 2 -13.63 5.52 14.85
CA ASP A 2 -14.04 4.62 13.75
C ASP A 2 -13.28 4.92 12.45
N ALA A 3 -13.38 4.04 11.46
CA ALA A 3 -12.65 4.16 10.19
C ALA A 3 -13.05 5.41 9.38
N GLY A 4 -14.32 5.81 9.43
CA GLY A 4 -14.82 7.01 8.76
C GLY A 4 -14.24 8.28 9.37
N GLU A 5 -14.23 8.37 10.70
CA GLU A 5 -13.62 9.47 11.42
C GLU A 5 -12.11 9.56 11.11
N MET A 6 -11.39 8.43 11.12
CA MET A 6 -9.97 8.39 10.78
C MET A 6 -9.69 8.85 9.34
N ALA A 7 -10.54 8.44 8.38
CA ALA A 7 -10.41 8.85 6.99
C ALA A 7 -10.52 10.38 6.82
N GLU A 8 -11.52 10.99 7.45
CA GLU A 8 -11.74 12.44 7.38
C GLU A 8 -10.60 13.22 8.06
N ILE A 9 -10.05 12.71 9.17
CA ILE A 9 -8.89 13.33 9.83
C ILE A 9 -7.66 13.32 8.93
N LEU A 10 -7.34 12.17 8.32
CA LEU A 10 -6.21 12.06 7.40
C LEU A 10 -6.39 13.02 6.22
N LYS A 11 -7.57 12.98 5.60
CA LYS A 11 -7.87 13.78 4.41
C LYS A 11 -7.77 15.28 4.69
N SER A 12 -8.42 15.74 5.76
CA SER A 12 -8.43 17.17 6.13
C SER A 12 -7.07 17.65 6.64
N SER A 13 -6.41 16.91 7.54
CA SER A 13 -5.16 17.35 8.17
C SER A 13 -3.98 17.36 7.20
N LEU A 14 -4.01 16.51 6.17
CA LEU A 14 -2.96 16.43 5.15
C LEU A 14 -3.33 17.19 3.87
N GLY A 15 -4.58 17.63 3.71
CA GLY A 15 -5.09 18.19 2.46
C GLY A 15 -5.03 17.19 1.31
N LEU A 16 -5.41 15.93 1.55
CA LEU A 16 -5.44 14.91 0.49
C LEU A 16 -6.54 15.24 -0.52
N LYS A 17 -6.21 15.15 -1.80
CA LYS A 17 -7.16 15.35 -2.90
C LYS A 17 -8.21 14.24 -2.93
N ASP A 18 -7.78 13.01 -2.78
CA ASP A 18 -8.60 11.81 -2.90
C ASP A 18 -8.73 11.08 -1.56
N GLU A 19 -9.57 10.04 -1.52
CA GLU A 19 -9.82 9.29 -0.29
C GLU A 19 -8.62 8.42 0.12
N PRO A 20 -8.28 8.34 1.43
CA PRO A 20 -7.44 7.26 1.92
C PRO A 20 -8.17 5.91 1.71
N VAL A 21 -7.43 4.88 1.33
CA VAL A 21 -7.94 3.57 0.95
C VAL A 21 -7.65 2.58 2.05
N GLY A 22 -8.67 1.85 2.51
CA GLY A 22 -8.44 0.68 3.35
C GLY A 22 -8.25 -0.57 2.50
N VAL A 23 -7.38 -1.46 2.97
CA VAL A 23 -7.07 -2.76 2.34
C VAL A 23 -7.28 -3.85 3.36
N VAL A 24 -8.03 -4.88 2.97
CA VAL A 24 -8.27 -6.09 3.76
C VAL A 24 -7.69 -7.28 3.01
N LEU A 25 -6.92 -8.11 3.72
CA LEU A 25 -6.31 -9.34 3.23
C LEU A 25 -7.01 -10.54 3.88
N PHE A 26 -7.87 -11.22 3.12
CA PHE A 26 -8.59 -12.37 3.63
C PHE A 26 -7.68 -13.60 3.68
N LYS A 27 -7.58 -14.23 4.85
CA LYS A 27 -6.82 -15.47 5.04
C LYS A 27 -7.65 -16.73 4.77
N ASN A 28 -8.96 -16.65 4.98
CA ASN A 28 -9.89 -17.76 4.80
C ASN A 28 -11.09 -17.31 3.97
N GLU A 29 -11.63 -18.22 3.15
CA GLU A 29 -12.85 -17.95 2.37
C GLU A 29 -14.07 -17.68 3.27
N ASN A 30 -14.10 -18.23 4.48
CA ASN A 30 -15.19 -18.01 5.44
C ASN A 30 -15.25 -16.58 6.00
N ASP A 31 -14.16 -15.82 5.90
CA ASP A 31 -14.10 -14.43 6.37
C ASP A 31 -14.66 -13.45 5.33
N ILE A 32 -14.95 -13.92 4.12
CA ILE A 32 -15.43 -13.11 3.00
C ILE A 32 -16.95 -12.94 3.09
N PRO A 33 -17.48 -11.71 3.14
CA PRO A 33 -18.92 -11.48 3.17
C PRO A 33 -19.61 -12.03 1.91
N ALA A 34 -20.75 -12.69 2.10
CA ALA A 34 -21.47 -13.38 1.01
C ALA A 34 -22.01 -12.45 -0.08
N ASP A 35 -22.16 -11.15 0.21
CA ASP A 35 -22.61 -10.13 -0.73
C ASP A 35 -21.48 -9.49 -1.54
N MET A 36 -20.21 -9.88 -1.29
CA MET A 36 -19.06 -9.36 -2.03
C MET A 36 -19.10 -9.82 -3.48
N LYS A 37 -19.14 -8.84 -4.39
CA LYS A 37 -19.06 -9.08 -5.82
C LYS A 37 -17.64 -8.90 -6.29
N GLU A 38 -17.11 -9.97 -6.87
CA GLU A 38 -15.79 -9.99 -7.47
C GLU A 38 -15.74 -9.11 -8.73
N ILE A 39 -14.62 -8.43 -8.94
CA ILE A 39 -14.43 -7.64 -10.16
C ILE A 39 -14.46 -8.55 -11.39
N GLU A 40 -15.19 -8.13 -12.42
CA GLU A 40 -15.43 -8.96 -13.61
C GLU A 40 -14.17 -9.15 -14.46
N LYS A 41 -13.33 -8.11 -14.53
CA LYS A 41 -12.12 -8.10 -15.35
C LYS A 41 -10.89 -8.03 -14.47
N PRO A 42 -9.84 -8.82 -14.77
CA PRO A 42 -8.58 -8.72 -14.05
C PRO A 42 -8.00 -7.30 -14.13
N LEU A 43 -7.58 -6.77 -12.99
CA LEU A 43 -6.95 -5.46 -12.86
C LEU A 43 -5.60 -5.60 -12.16
N SER A 44 -4.74 -4.61 -12.35
CA SER A 44 -3.57 -4.47 -11.51
C SER A 44 -3.98 -3.97 -10.13
N TYR A 45 -3.37 -4.50 -9.07
CA TYR A 45 -3.67 -4.07 -7.71
C TYR A 45 -3.53 -2.55 -7.52
N CYS A 46 -2.51 -1.93 -8.12
CA CYS A 46 -2.38 -0.48 -8.08
C CYS A 46 -3.56 0.25 -8.75
N ASN A 47 -4.18 -0.30 -9.80
CA ASN A 47 -5.43 0.26 -10.35
C ASN A 47 -6.60 0.13 -9.38
N MET A 48 -6.73 -1.01 -8.68
CA MET A 48 -7.78 -1.19 -7.67
C MET A 48 -7.66 -0.11 -6.58
N ILE A 49 -6.45 0.18 -6.11
CA ILE A 49 -6.20 1.26 -5.13
C ILE A 49 -6.50 2.65 -5.72
N GLN A 50 -6.08 2.93 -6.96
CA GLN A 50 -6.41 4.22 -7.59
C GLN A 50 -7.92 4.44 -7.77
N MET A 51 -8.65 3.38 -8.14
CA MET A 51 -10.11 3.45 -8.25
C MET A 51 -10.75 3.62 -6.86
N ALA A 52 -10.19 2.98 -5.83
CA ALA A 52 -10.65 3.12 -4.46
C ALA A 52 -10.46 4.53 -3.90
N ARG A 53 -9.37 5.22 -4.24
CA ARG A 53 -9.19 6.65 -3.93
C ARG A 53 -10.35 7.52 -4.47
N GLN A 54 -11.00 7.06 -5.54
CA GLN A 54 -12.08 7.76 -6.25
C GLN A 54 -13.49 7.22 -5.91
N GLY A 55 -13.63 6.37 -4.90
CA GLY A 55 -14.94 5.86 -4.44
C GLY A 55 -15.27 4.43 -4.85
N ALA A 56 -14.41 3.72 -5.58
CA ALA A 56 -14.72 2.34 -5.99
C ALA A 56 -14.35 1.32 -4.90
N ILE A 57 -15.16 0.27 -4.76
CA ILE A 57 -14.81 -0.90 -3.95
C ILE A 57 -14.45 -2.05 -4.90
N SER A 58 -13.30 -2.67 -4.68
CA SER A 58 -12.80 -3.79 -5.48
C SER A 58 -12.55 -4.99 -4.58
N PHE A 59 -13.24 -6.10 -4.88
CA PHE A 59 -12.97 -7.41 -4.29
C PHE A 59 -12.37 -8.33 -5.36
N ALA A 60 -11.24 -8.97 -5.07
CA ALA A 60 -10.46 -9.73 -6.04
C ALA A 60 -9.76 -10.93 -5.42
N ARG A 61 -9.95 -12.10 -6.02
CA ARG A 61 -9.19 -13.34 -5.81
C ARG A 61 -7.97 -13.40 -6.73
N PRO A 62 -7.07 -14.38 -6.59
CA PRO A 62 -5.79 -14.40 -7.32
C PRO A 62 -5.92 -14.33 -8.84
N ALA A 63 -7.01 -14.83 -9.42
CA ALA A 63 -7.24 -14.78 -10.87
C ALA A 63 -7.50 -13.34 -11.39
N GLN A 64 -8.06 -12.47 -10.55
CA GLN A 64 -8.44 -11.10 -10.84
C GLN A 64 -7.26 -10.12 -10.71
N HIS A 65 -6.11 -10.58 -10.21
CA HIS A 65 -4.88 -9.80 -10.21
C HIS A 65 -4.08 -10.05 -11.49
N ASP A 66 -4.01 -9.04 -12.35
CA ASP A 66 -3.29 -9.11 -13.63
C ASP A 66 -1.76 -9.09 -13.47
N CYS A 67 -1.28 -8.53 -12.36
CA CYS A 67 0.14 -8.33 -12.08
C CYS A 67 0.60 -9.46 -11.14
N LYS A 68 1.15 -10.52 -11.72
CA LYS A 68 1.57 -11.71 -10.96
C LYS A 68 2.70 -11.43 -9.97
N GLY A 69 3.56 -10.46 -10.26
CA GLY A 69 4.54 -9.94 -9.28
C GLY A 69 3.84 -9.43 -8.03
N GLY A 70 2.91 -8.50 -8.19
CA GLY A 70 2.16 -7.94 -7.06
C GLY A 70 1.28 -8.95 -6.34
N ALA A 71 0.60 -9.84 -7.06
CA ALA A 71 -0.21 -10.90 -6.46
C ALA A 71 0.64 -11.83 -5.58
N SER A 72 1.79 -12.28 -6.08
CA SER A 72 2.71 -13.12 -5.30
C SER A 72 3.34 -12.37 -4.12
N GLY A 73 3.60 -11.06 -4.24
CA GLY A 73 4.10 -10.24 -3.15
C GLY A 73 3.11 -10.13 -1.97
N MET A 74 1.81 -10.15 -2.29
CA MET A 74 0.72 -10.12 -1.32
C MET A 74 0.26 -11.53 -0.87
N GLY A 75 0.98 -12.59 -1.23
CA GLY A 75 0.68 -13.95 -0.75
C GLY A 75 -0.53 -14.62 -1.40
N LEU A 76 -1.09 -14.04 -2.48
CA LEU A 76 -2.26 -14.58 -3.19
C LEU A 76 -1.95 -15.84 -4.02
N MET A 77 -0.68 -16.02 -4.36
CA MET A 77 -0.25 -17.12 -5.21
C MET A 77 1.26 -17.35 -5.06
N GLU A 78 1.72 -18.50 -5.56
CA GLU A 78 3.15 -18.75 -5.73
C GLU A 78 3.81 -17.70 -6.62
N CYS A 79 5.04 -17.34 -6.27
CA CYS A 79 5.84 -16.43 -7.09
C CYS A 79 6.22 -17.15 -8.40
N PRO A 80 5.86 -16.61 -9.58
CA PRO A 80 6.27 -17.23 -10.84
C PRO A 80 7.79 -17.38 -10.94
N GLU A 81 8.27 -18.51 -11.47
CA GLU A 81 9.70 -18.86 -11.48
C GLU A 81 10.59 -17.79 -12.12
N ASN A 82 10.12 -17.16 -13.19
CA ASN A 82 10.86 -16.08 -13.85
C ASN A 82 11.03 -14.83 -12.96
N ILE A 83 10.13 -14.64 -11.99
CA ILE A 83 10.23 -13.59 -10.97
C ILE A 83 11.05 -14.12 -9.78
N ALA A 84 10.79 -15.34 -9.30
CA ALA A 84 11.46 -15.94 -8.14
C ALA A 84 12.99 -16.06 -8.33
N SER A 85 13.42 -16.44 -9.54
CA SER A 85 14.83 -16.53 -9.96
C SER A 85 15.50 -15.17 -10.21
N GLY A 86 14.75 -14.06 -10.13
CA GLY A 86 15.25 -12.73 -10.49
C GLY A 86 15.46 -12.49 -11.99
N ASN A 87 15.24 -13.51 -12.84
CA ASN A 87 15.50 -13.42 -14.28
C ASN A 87 14.68 -12.30 -14.95
N LEU A 88 13.43 -12.05 -14.52
CA LEU A 88 12.59 -10.98 -15.06
C LEU A 88 13.29 -9.60 -15.01
N TYR A 89 14.00 -9.31 -13.91
CA TYR A 89 14.69 -8.03 -13.70
C TYR A 89 15.91 -7.87 -14.59
N PHE A 90 16.52 -8.98 -15.01
CA PHE A 90 17.64 -9.00 -15.94
C PHE A 90 17.15 -8.99 -17.39
N SER A 91 16.33 -9.98 -17.76
CA SER A 91 16.05 -10.33 -19.16
C SER A 91 14.98 -9.47 -19.82
N LYS A 92 14.12 -8.76 -19.06
CA LYS A 92 13.00 -7.98 -19.62
C LYS A 92 12.91 -6.56 -19.08
N LEU A 93 13.09 -6.39 -17.76
CA LEU A 93 12.90 -5.07 -17.13
C LEU A 93 14.17 -4.20 -17.16
N ASN A 94 15.32 -4.78 -17.51
CA ASN A 94 16.61 -4.09 -17.56
C ASN A 94 16.92 -3.32 -16.25
N LYS A 95 16.62 -3.93 -15.10
CA LYS A 95 16.81 -3.36 -13.75
C LYS A 95 18.08 -3.88 -13.07
N CYS A 96 18.82 -4.79 -13.71
CA CYS A 96 20.06 -5.30 -13.16
C CYS A 96 21.02 -5.78 -14.26
N VAL A 97 22.31 -5.78 -13.95
CA VAL A 97 23.39 -6.11 -14.89
C VAL A 97 23.67 -7.60 -15.02
N THR A 98 23.20 -8.42 -14.06
CA THR A 98 23.38 -9.89 -14.09
C THR A 98 22.20 -10.59 -13.41
N PRO A 99 21.90 -11.86 -13.74
CA PRO A 99 20.91 -12.66 -13.04
C PRO A 99 21.14 -12.74 -11.53
N GLY A 100 22.39 -12.81 -11.08
CA GLY A 100 22.71 -12.85 -9.64
C GLY A 100 22.36 -11.55 -8.89
N VAL A 101 22.42 -10.38 -9.55
CA VAL A 101 21.89 -9.14 -8.99
C VAL A 101 20.35 -9.20 -8.94
N GLY A 102 19.71 -9.73 -9.98
CA GLY A 102 18.26 -9.99 -10.00
C GLY A 102 17.81 -10.90 -8.85
N GLN A 103 18.53 -11.97 -8.56
CA GLN A 103 18.23 -12.87 -7.44
C GLN A 103 18.28 -12.12 -6.10
N ARG A 104 19.31 -11.29 -5.88
CA ARG A 104 19.42 -10.48 -4.65
C ARG A 104 18.27 -9.49 -4.50
N ILE A 105 17.78 -8.91 -5.60
CA ILE A 105 16.59 -8.05 -5.59
C ILE A 105 15.40 -8.83 -5.00
N VAL A 106 15.15 -10.02 -5.53
CA VAL A 106 13.98 -10.83 -5.15
C VAL A 106 14.08 -11.37 -3.73
N SER A 107 15.26 -11.83 -3.32
CA SER A 107 15.50 -12.42 -2.00
C SER A 107 15.39 -11.41 -0.84
N ASN A 108 15.53 -10.11 -1.12
CA ASN A 108 15.37 -9.06 -0.10
C ASN A 108 13.98 -8.42 -0.10
N MET A 109 13.08 -8.89 -0.97
CA MET A 109 11.76 -8.31 -1.12
C MET A 109 10.81 -8.86 -0.06
N PRO A 110 10.11 -8.01 0.73
CA PRO A 110 9.09 -8.48 1.65
C PRO A 110 7.99 -9.22 0.88
N ARG A 111 7.66 -10.44 1.32
CA ARG A 111 6.61 -11.25 0.70
C ARG A 111 5.76 -11.87 1.79
N ILE A 112 4.45 -11.71 1.66
CA ILE A 112 3.51 -12.47 2.46
C ILE A 112 3.62 -13.95 2.03
N PRO A 113 3.59 -14.93 2.96
CA PRO A 113 3.69 -16.35 2.61
C PRO A 113 2.72 -16.73 1.49
N ALA A 114 3.21 -17.46 0.50
CA ALA A 114 2.43 -17.83 -0.67
C ALA A 114 1.20 -18.66 -0.27
N GLY A 115 0.06 -18.36 -0.89
CA GLY A 115 -1.22 -19.02 -0.62
C GLY A 115 -1.85 -18.71 0.74
N SER A 116 -1.24 -17.85 1.57
CA SER A 116 -1.80 -17.50 2.88
C SER A 116 -2.91 -16.45 2.83
N ILE A 117 -3.04 -15.75 1.70
CA ILE A 117 -4.13 -14.80 1.42
C ILE A 117 -4.97 -15.38 0.28
N VAL A 118 -6.28 -15.52 0.50
CA VAL A 118 -7.22 -16.05 -0.49
C VAL A 118 -7.88 -14.97 -1.33
N ALA A 119 -7.99 -13.74 -0.82
CA ALA A 119 -8.59 -12.62 -1.54
C ALA A 119 -8.16 -11.26 -0.94
N THR A 120 -8.36 -10.20 -1.73
CA THR A 120 -8.16 -8.81 -1.30
C THR A 120 -9.43 -8.01 -1.47
N LEU A 121 -9.73 -7.13 -0.52
CA LEU A 121 -10.70 -6.05 -0.67
C LEU A 121 -10.00 -4.70 -0.53
N SER A 122 -10.30 -3.78 -1.42
CA SER A 122 -9.84 -2.40 -1.33
C SER A 122 -10.98 -1.43 -1.61
N GLY A 123 -11.11 -0.38 -0.80
CA GLY A 123 -12.13 0.65 -0.97
C GLY A 123 -11.79 1.92 -0.18
N PRO A 124 -12.52 3.02 -0.38
CA PRO A 124 -12.40 4.20 0.48
C PRO A 124 -12.49 3.77 1.94
N LEU A 125 -11.55 4.22 2.78
CA LEU A 125 -11.47 3.80 4.18
C LEU A 125 -12.79 4.05 4.92
N LYS A 126 -13.47 5.16 4.62
CA LYS A 126 -14.76 5.53 5.20
C LYS A 126 -15.95 4.66 4.78
N GLU A 127 -15.82 3.90 3.70
CA GLU A 127 -16.90 3.06 3.14
C GLU A 127 -16.73 1.58 3.48
N LEU A 128 -15.59 1.19 4.07
CA LEU A 128 -15.35 -0.18 4.47
C LEU A 128 -16.19 -0.56 5.69
N LYS A 129 -16.91 -1.68 5.57
CA LYS A 129 -17.72 -2.28 6.65
C LYS A 129 -16.92 -3.21 7.57
N MET A 130 -15.61 -3.29 7.37
CA MET A 130 -14.70 -4.17 8.10
C MET A 130 -13.39 -3.45 8.36
N THR A 131 -12.70 -3.89 9.42
CA THR A 131 -11.41 -3.36 9.80
C THR A 131 -10.36 -3.72 8.75
N PRO A 132 -9.73 -2.74 8.09
CA PRO A 132 -8.64 -3.02 7.16
C PRO A 132 -7.38 -3.45 7.92
N ASP A 133 -6.51 -4.20 7.25
CA ASP A 133 -5.17 -4.51 7.76
C ASP A 133 -4.21 -3.35 7.53
N VAL A 134 -4.35 -2.67 6.38
CA VAL A 134 -3.49 -1.58 5.95
C VAL A 134 -4.33 -0.45 5.37
N VAL A 135 -3.95 0.79 5.69
CA VAL A 135 -4.46 2.01 5.06
C VAL A 135 -3.40 2.56 4.12
N ILE A 136 -3.80 2.85 2.89
CA ILE A 136 -2.95 3.42 1.86
C ILE A 136 -3.46 4.81 1.49
N PHE A 137 -2.56 5.77 1.39
CA PHE A 137 -2.86 6.99 0.64
C PHE A 137 -1.73 7.29 -0.35
N VAL A 138 -2.09 8.06 -1.36
CA VAL A 138 -1.14 8.57 -2.36
C VAL A 138 -1.18 10.08 -2.26
N GLY A 139 -0.01 10.70 -2.22
CA GLY A 139 0.11 12.14 -2.07
C GLY A 139 1.55 12.59 -2.22
N SER A 140 1.80 13.87 -1.95
CA SER A 140 3.13 14.46 -2.04
C SER A 140 4.10 13.93 -0.97
N PRO A 141 5.42 14.00 -1.20
CA PRO A 141 6.44 13.73 -0.17
C PRO A 141 6.23 14.55 1.11
N LEU A 142 5.67 15.76 0.98
CA LEU A 142 5.30 16.60 2.11
C LEU A 142 4.24 15.94 3.00
N GLN A 143 3.20 15.37 2.41
CA GLN A 143 2.13 14.68 3.13
C GLN A 143 2.65 13.38 3.77
N ALA A 144 3.50 12.62 3.07
CA ALA A 144 4.17 11.46 3.63
C ALA A 144 5.04 11.82 4.85
N ARG A 145 5.80 12.92 4.77
CA ARG A 145 6.61 13.44 5.90
C ARG A 145 5.75 13.71 7.14
N ARG A 146 4.51 14.19 6.98
CA ARG A 146 3.62 14.46 8.13
C ARG A 146 3.21 13.18 8.85
N ILE A 147 3.01 12.10 8.12
CA ILE A 147 2.76 10.78 8.72
C ILE A 147 4.01 10.28 9.45
N THR A 148 5.18 10.37 8.82
CA THR A 148 6.47 10.04 9.46
C THR A 148 6.66 10.81 10.77
N GLN A 149 6.38 12.12 10.76
CA GLN A 149 6.47 12.97 11.94
C GLN A 149 5.40 12.65 12.99
N ALA A 150 4.19 12.25 12.60
CA ALA A 150 3.16 11.82 13.52
C ALA A 150 3.55 10.53 14.27
N VAL A 151 4.11 9.56 13.56
CA VAL A 151 4.64 8.33 14.18
C VAL A 151 5.81 8.66 15.11
N MET A 152 6.79 9.43 14.63
CA MET A 152 7.95 9.84 15.42
C MET A 152 7.54 10.66 16.65
N TYR A 153 6.54 11.53 16.55
CA TYR A 153 6.06 12.31 17.69
C TYR A 153 5.54 11.43 18.83
N ARG A 154 4.98 10.25 18.51
CA ARG A 154 4.49 9.30 19.52
C ARG A 154 5.54 8.31 19.99
N ARG A 155 6.35 7.79 19.06
CA ARG A 155 7.27 6.67 19.33
C ARG A 155 8.74 7.10 19.48
N GLY A 156 9.08 8.34 19.12
CA GLY A 156 10.46 8.81 18.99
C GLY A 156 11.21 8.10 17.85
N GLY A 157 12.54 8.25 17.83
CA GLY A 157 13.41 7.49 16.94
C GLY A 157 13.43 7.91 15.47
N ARG A 158 14.14 7.13 14.66
CA ARG A 158 14.14 7.24 13.19
C ARG A 158 13.17 6.21 12.61
N MET A 159 12.62 6.54 11.44
CA MET A 159 11.79 5.63 10.67
C MET A 159 12.65 4.93 9.62
N ASP A 160 12.49 3.62 9.50
CA ASP A 160 13.18 2.81 8.49
C ASP A 160 12.20 2.44 7.38
N PHE A 161 12.40 3.04 6.21
CA PHE A 161 11.62 2.70 5.01
C PHE A 161 12.36 1.67 4.18
N ASN A 162 11.65 0.65 3.72
CA ASN A 162 12.17 -0.39 2.87
C ASN A 162 11.46 -0.32 1.52
N THR A 163 12.20 0.12 0.50
CA THR A 163 11.70 0.23 -0.87
C THR A 163 12.77 -0.18 -1.86
N ALA A 164 12.34 -0.80 -2.95
CA ALA A 164 13.20 -1.13 -4.09
C ALA A 164 12.92 -0.27 -5.33
N GLY A 165 11.99 0.69 -5.26
CA GLY A 165 11.48 1.41 -6.44
C GLY A 165 10.76 0.49 -7.44
N ILE A 166 10.35 -0.69 -6.99
CA ILE A 166 9.60 -1.72 -7.72
C ILE A 166 8.57 -2.33 -6.78
N GLN A 167 7.44 -2.80 -7.31
CA GLN A 167 6.34 -3.38 -6.52
C GLN A 167 5.78 -2.44 -5.44
N SER A 168 5.53 -1.18 -5.82
CA SER A 168 5.05 -0.10 -4.95
C SER A 168 3.80 -0.43 -4.12
N PHE A 169 2.60 -0.38 -4.71
CA PHE A 169 1.36 -0.50 -3.95
C PHE A 169 1.24 -1.86 -3.23
N CYS A 170 1.63 -2.94 -3.92
CA CYS A 170 1.47 -4.31 -3.44
C CYS A 170 2.51 -4.70 -2.38
N VAL A 171 3.80 -4.44 -2.59
CA VAL A 171 4.84 -4.84 -1.63
C VAL A 171 5.14 -3.70 -0.67
N ASP A 172 5.57 -2.55 -1.18
CA ASP A 172 6.05 -1.47 -0.31
C ASP A 172 4.91 -0.85 0.52
N ALA A 173 3.71 -0.66 -0.04
CA ALA A 173 2.60 -0.02 0.66
C ALA A 173 1.56 -0.98 1.26
N THR A 174 1.63 -2.29 0.98
CA THR A 174 0.70 -3.29 1.56
C THR A 174 1.46 -4.38 2.32
N ALA A 175 2.25 -5.21 1.63
CA ALA A 175 2.91 -6.35 2.26
C ALA A 175 3.92 -5.95 3.36
N SER A 176 4.74 -4.92 3.14
CA SER A 176 5.73 -4.48 4.13
C SER A 176 5.06 -3.93 5.40
N PRO A 177 4.08 -3.01 5.34
CA PRO A 177 3.32 -2.58 6.52
C PRO A 177 2.61 -3.73 7.22
N TYR A 178 1.97 -4.62 6.45
CA TYR A 178 1.27 -5.79 6.98
C TYR A 178 2.20 -6.73 7.77
N LEU A 179 3.39 -7.00 7.23
CA LEU A 179 4.33 -7.94 7.85
C LEU A 179 5.11 -7.33 9.03
N LYS A 180 5.42 -6.02 8.97
CA LYS A 180 6.31 -5.37 9.93
C LYS A 180 5.59 -4.62 11.04
N GLY A 181 4.31 -4.26 10.86
CA GLY A 181 3.62 -3.38 11.81
C GLY A 181 4.19 -1.95 11.83
N GLU A 182 4.80 -1.52 10.71
CA GLU A 182 5.42 -0.21 10.57
C GLU A 182 4.95 0.52 9.31
N VAL A 183 4.87 1.85 9.37
CA VAL A 183 4.60 2.68 8.20
C VAL A 183 5.73 2.54 7.18
N ASN A 184 5.38 2.41 5.91
CA ASN A 184 6.35 2.40 4.83
C ASN A 184 5.98 3.41 3.73
N VAL A 185 7.00 4.03 3.13
CA VAL A 185 6.86 4.99 2.03
C VAL A 185 7.50 4.41 0.78
N SER A 186 6.71 4.34 -0.29
CA SER A 186 7.11 3.86 -1.60
C SER A 186 7.31 5.01 -2.57
N LEU A 187 8.37 4.92 -3.37
CA LEU A 187 8.68 5.86 -4.45
C LEU A 187 7.89 5.58 -5.74
N GLY A 188 7.02 4.56 -5.76
CA GLY A 188 6.39 4.09 -6.98
C GLY A 188 7.15 2.94 -7.65
N CYS A 189 6.57 2.41 -8.71
CA CYS A 189 7.22 1.46 -9.61
C CYS A 189 6.79 1.71 -11.05
N ASP A 190 7.54 1.19 -12.03
CA ASP A 190 7.20 1.37 -13.45
C ASP A 190 5.77 0.87 -13.76
N GLY A 191 5.33 -0.19 -13.06
CA GLY A 191 3.99 -0.72 -13.16
C GLY A 191 2.92 0.26 -12.67
N SER A 192 3.13 0.94 -11.54
CA SER A 192 2.16 1.93 -11.03
C SER A 192 2.15 3.20 -11.86
N ALA A 193 3.29 3.66 -12.34
CA ALA A 193 3.35 4.79 -13.27
C ALA A 193 2.59 4.45 -14.58
N ARG A 194 2.89 3.32 -15.20
CA ARG A 194 2.31 2.94 -16.50
C ARG A 194 0.85 2.48 -16.41
N LYS A 195 0.50 1.63 -15.45
CA LYS A 195 -0.83 1.01 -15.37
C LYS A 195 -1.83 1.87 -14.61
N SER A 196 -1.38 2.55 -13.55
CA SER A 196 -2.24 3.27 -12.61
C SER A 196 -2.01 4.78 -12.58
N LYS A 197 -1.15 5.30 -13.46
CA LYS A 197 -0.90 6.74 -13.62
C LYS A 197 -0.48 7.43 -12.31
N LEU A 198 0.34 6.75 -11.50
CA LEU A 198 1.01 7.40 -10.37
C LEU A 198 1.88 8.53 -10.91
N ALA A 199 1.71 9.75 -10.40
CA ALA A 199 2.48 10.90 -10.86
C ALA A 199 3.91 10.93 -10.27
N ASP A 200 4.83 11.59 -10.97
CA ASP A 200 6.25 11.65 -10.58
C ASP A 200 6.48 12.47 -9.29
N ASP A 201 5.53 13.31 -8.90
CA ASP A 201 5.54 14.09 -7.67
C ASP A 201 4.71 13.44 -6.53
N GLU A 202 4.18 12.24 -6.76
CA GLU A 202 3.45 11.45 -5.77
C GLU A 202 4.30 10.32 -5.18
N VAL A 203 4.10 10.05 -3.89
CA VAL A 203 4.56 8.85 -3.19
C VAL A 203 3.36 8.08 -2.68
N VAL A 204 3.56 6.79 -2.42
CA VAL A 204 2.52 5.90 -1.87
C VAL A 204 2.92 5.55 -0.45
N VAL A 205 2.01 5.74 0.51
CA VAL A 205 2.27 5.48 1.92
C VAL A 205 1.34 4.37 2.39
N GLY A 206 1.90 3.32 2.96
CA GLY A 206 1.17 2.26 3.64
C GLY A 206 1.28 2.38 5.15
N ILE A 207 0.16 2.31 5.84
CA ILE A 207 0.03 2.47 7.29
C ILE A 207 -0.66 1.23 7.85
N PRO A 208 -0.05 0.46 8.76
CA PRO A 208 -0.75 -0.60 9.47
C PRO A 208 -1.94 -0.01 10.23
N PHE A 209 -3.13 -0.61 10.11
CA PHE A 209 -4.35 0.01 10.65
C PHE A 209 -4.27 0.26 12.16
N GLU A 210 -3.57 -0.60 12.90
CA GLU A 210 -3.30 -0.44 14.34
C GLU A 210 -2.63 0.89 14.71
N MET A 211 -1.90 1.54 13.79
CA MET A 211 -1.23 2.82 14.02
C MET A 211 -2.13 4.03 13.75
N MET A 212 -3.29 3.82 13.10
CA MET A 212 -4.12 4.91 12.59
C MET A 212 -4.64 5.82 13.69
N GLU A 213 -5.07 5.26 14.83
CA GLU A 213 -5.61 6.04 15.94
C GLU A 213 -4.58 7.03 16.50
N ASP A 214 -3.36 6.56 16.76
CA ASP A 214 -2.26 7.40 17.27
C ASP A 214 -1.84 8.48 16.27
N ILE A 215 -1.79 8.13 14.99
CA ILE A 215 -1.50 9.07 13.90
C ILE A 215 -2.58 10.16 13.84
N CYS A 216 -3.85 9.77 13.80
CA CYS A 216 -4.98 10.70 13.76
C CYS A 216 -5.00 11.66 14.95
N ASN A 217 -4.81 11.15 16.17
CA ASN A 217 -4.73 11.97 17.39
C ASN A 217 -3.57 12.97 17.33
N THR A 218 -2.45 12.57 16.74
CA THR A 218 -1.27 13.43 16.59
C THR A 218 -1.48 14.49 15.53
N LEU A 219 -2.05 14.14 14.38
CA LEU A 219 -2.39 15.10 13.33
C LEU A 219 -3.37 16.14 13.87
N LYS A 220 -4.49 15.74 14.48
CA LYS A 220 -5.48 16.64 15.11
C LYS A 220 -4.83 17.69 16.01
N SER A 221 -3.85 17.29 16.83
CA SER A 221 -3.23 18.16 17.83
C SER A 221 -2.03 18.98 17.31
N ARG A 222 -1.34 18.54 16.26
CA ARG A 222 -0.03 19.12 15.88
C ARG A 222 0.08 19.65 14.46
N HIS A 223 -0.76 19.22 13.51
CA HIS A 223 -0.55 19.53 12.08
C HIS A 223 -0.46 21.04 11.80
N GLN A 224 -1.37 21.85 12.37
CA GLN A 224 -1.39 23.31 12.19
C GLN A 224 -0.10 23.99 12.66
N GLY A 225 0.44 23.56 13.80
CA GLY A 225 1.68 24.10 14.35
C GLY A 225 2.88 23.77 13.44
N TRP A 226 2.92 22.56 12.89
CA TRP A 226 3.97 22.16 11.96
C TRP A 226 3.90 22.89 10.62
N ASP A 227 2.70 23.21 10.13
CA ASP A 227 2.53 23.95 8.88
C ASP A 227 2.94 25.41 9.02
N LYS A 228 2.55 26.03 10.14
CA LYS A 228 2.99 27.39 10.50
C LYS A 228 4.53 27.47 10.56
N PHE A 229 5.17 26.52 11.25
CA PHE A 229 6.64 26.49 11.37
C PHE A 229 7.38 26.36 10.03
N MET A 230 6.82 25.65 9.05
CA MET A 230 7.49 25.43 7.78
C MET A 230 7.43 26.64 6.85
N ARG A 231 6.39 27.47 6.99
CA ARG A 231 6.08 28.58 6.07
C ARG A 231 6.29 29.96 6.71
N SER A 232 6.71 30.01 7.97
CA SER A 232 7.25 31.19 8.65
C SER A 232 8.70 31.44 8.25
#